data_AF-A0A6X8LPN3-F1
#
_entry.id   AF-A0A6X8LPN3-F1
#
_cell.length_a   1.000
_cell.length_b   1.000
_cell.length_c   1.000
_cell.angle_alpha   90.00
_cell.angle_beta   90.00
_cell.angle_gamma   90.00
#
_symmetry.space_group_name_H-M   'P 1'
#
loop_
_entity.id
_entity.type
_entity.pdbx_description
1 polymer ?
#
loop_
_entity_poly.entity_id
_entity_poly.type
_entity_poly.pdbx_seq_one_letter_code
_entity_poly.pdbx_strand_id
1 'polypeptide(L)'
;EGLDTIASEFEISLNDLIPGLERNKSGATERVKTVDYIFEEDKEKPMFPVFLKTKIGALPQLGRTVDTNLKVFDISEPVEYFNRDIITRVLTQVFTSPLDKLNNYLKASVSIGPLRIIPDSSFTPNPYPEQNGWFDGTSAWDKLCLSQQNDSDLIKKVSDWFSNRDKLNTNYNIFSGGEFDIKTSPQLLGLKDNVYFCKIDSSQMLFPNQVGVGLTQIAPLIIAANIVQDGLIAIEQPELHIHPALQLAVGDLFTQYPLDVKRPMFLVETHSEHILLRILKRIRQTTDNELPESNYPVKPDFISVIVFEDNNGSTVTRKIDITDDGDFKQKWPKGFFEERRGELF
;
A
#
# COMPACT_ATOMS: atom_id res chain seq x y z
N GLU A 1 18.80 13.30 -33.57
CA GLU A 1 17.96 14.50 -33.81
C GLU A 1 16.81 14.68 -32.81
N GLY A 2 16.58 13.79 -31.83
CA GLY A 2 15.52 13.97 -30.82
C GLY A 2 15.98 14.21 -29.38
N LEU A 3 17.27 14.50 -29.14
CA LEU A 3 17.86 14.65 -27.80
C LEU A 3 17.98 16.12 -27.34
N ASP A 4 17.77 17.09 -28.24
CA ASP A 4 18.11 18.50 -27.99
C ASP A 4 16.95 19.38 -27.47
N THR A 5 15.74 18.84 -27.29
CA THR A 5 14.57 19.63 -26.84
C THR A 5 14.08 19.31 -25.43
N ILE A 6 14.85 18.57 -24.63
CA ILE A 6 14.42 18.24 -23.27
C ILE A 6 15.47 18.76 -22.29
N ALA A 7 15.36 20.05 -21.93
CA ALA A 7 15.61 20.38 -20.53
C ALA A 7 14.66 19.48 -19.75
N SER A 8 15.20 18.53 -18.97
CA SER A 8 14.32 17.63 -18.22
C SER A 8 13.41 18.48 -17.34
N GLU A 9 12.13 18.12 -17.19
CA GLU A 9 11.22 18.78 -16.23
C GLU A 9 11.85 18.90 -14.84
N PHE A 10 12.78 18.01 -14.53
CA PHE A 10 13.62 18.05 -13.35
C PHE A 10 14.59 19.24 -13.32
N GLU A 11 15.30 19.57 -14.41
CA GLU A 11 16.13 20.78 -14.49
C GLU A 11 15.31 22.06 -14.33
N ILE A 12 14.08 22.07 -14.87
CA ILE A 12 13.15 23.20 -14.71
C ILE A 12 12.71 23.29 -13.24
N SER A 13 12.28 22.18 -12.63
CA SER A 13 11.87 22.12 -11.23
C SER A 13 13.01 22.43 -10.25
N LEU A 14 14.25 22.05 -10.56
CA LEU A 14 15.41 22.34 -9.72
C LEU A 14 15.78 23.83 -9.75
N ASN A 15 15.62 24.48 -10.91
CA ASN A 15 15.83 25.92 -11.07
C ASN A 15 14.77 26.74 -10.30
N ASP A 16 13.53 26.26 -10.24
CA ASP A 16 12.48 26.88 -9.44
C ASP A 16 12.73 26.75 -7.93
N LEU A 17 13.40 25.68 -7.51
CA LEU A 17 13.75 25.43 -6.10
C LEU A 17 15.02 26.16 -5.64
N ILE A 18 15.93 26.53 -6.55
CA ILE A 18 17.18 27.23 -6.24
C ILE A 18 17.41 28.35 -7.29
N PRO A 19 16.78 29.53 -7.13
CA PRO A 19 16.94 30.62 -8.08
C PRO A 19 18.33 31.25 -7.94
N GLY A 20 19.20 31.04 -8.95
CA GLY A 20 20.52 31.67 -9.01
C GLY A 20 21.64 30.87 -9.69
N LEU A 21 21.41 29.61 -10.10
CA LEU A 21 22.37 28.88 -10.93
C LEU A 21 22.25 29.34 -12.39
N GLU A 22 23.00 30.39 -12.78
CA GLU A 22 23.22 30.68 -14.20
C GLU A 22 24.02 29.54 -14.84
N ARG A 23 23.40 28.77 -15.73
CA ARG A 23 24.13 27.89 -16.66
C ARG A 23 23.53 27.92 -18.06
N ASN A 24 24.42 28.15 -19.03
CA ASN A 24 24.14 28.24 -20.46
C ASN A 24 23.30 27.06 -20.95
N LYS A 25 22.20 27.37 -21.66
CA LYS A 25 21.29 26.42 -22.30
C LYS A 25 21.95 25.77 -23.53
N SER A 26 22.85 24.81 -23.31
CA SER A 26 23.24 23.84 -24.34
C SER A 26 22.48 22.54 -24.17
N GLY A 27 22.09 21.90 -25.28
CA GLY A 27 21.37 20.62 -25.28
C GLY A 27 22.20 19.50 -24.67
N ALA A 28 21.56 18.44 -24.15
CA ALA A 28 22.27 17.31 -23.54
C ALA A 28 23.31 16.66 -24.47
N THR A 29 23.05 16.69 -25.78
CA THR A 29 23.95 16.20 -26.83
C THR A 29 25.14 17.14 -27.10
N GLU A 30 24.93 18.45 -27.01
CA GLU A 30 26.01 19.45 -27.05
C GLU A 30 26.86 19.39 -25.78
N ARG A 31 26.29 19.24 -24.58
CA ARG A 31 27.09 19.10 -23.34
C ARG A 31 27.99 17.86 -23.31
N VAL A 32 27.65 16.82 -24.07
CA VAL A 32 28.49 15.61 -24.21
C VAL A 32 29.60 15.81 -25.27
N LYS A 33 29.41 16.71 -26.24
CA LYS A 33 30.41 17.02 -27.29
C LYS A 33 31.28 18.25 -26.98
N THR A 34 30.75 19.18 -26.19
CA THR A 34 31.33 20.46 -25.79
C THR A 34 31.36 20.49 -24.26
N VAL A 35 32.23 19.66 -23.67
CA VAL A 35 32.87 20.08 -22.43
C VAL A 35 34.11 20.81 -22.89
N ASP A 36 34.03 22.13 -23.03
CA ASP A 36 35.23 22.93 -22.80
C ASP A 36 35.65 22.59 -21.37
N TYR A 37 36.63 21.69 -21.29
CA TYR A 37 37.22 21.25 -20.05
C TYR A 37 37.64 22.52 -19.31
N ILE A 38 36.98 22.82 -18.20
CA ILE A 38 37.48 23.84 -17.28
C ILE A 38 38.73 23.22 -16.64
N PHE A 39 39.83 23.27 -17.38
CA PHE A 39 41.16 23.29 -16.80
C PHE A 39 41.28 24.67 -16.16
N GLU A 40 40.76 24.80 -14.93
CA GLU A 40 41.30 25.83 -14.05
C GLU A 40 42.77 25.43 -13.86
N GLU A 41 43.67 26.11 -14.58
CA GLU A 41 45.13 25.89 -14.55
C GLU A 41 45.71 25.92 -13.11
N ASP A 42 44.93 26.44 -12.15
CA ASP A 42 45.28 26.56 -10.72
C ASP A 42 44.75 25.42 -9.80
N LYS A 43 44.02 24.42 -10.31
CA LYS A 43 43.59 23.25 -9.51
C LYS A 43 44.30 21.98 -9.95
N GLU A 44 45.08 21.39 -9.03
CA GLU A 44 45.81 20.11 -9.21
C GLU A 44 44.91 18.90 -9.58
N LYS A 45 43.58 19.04 -9.65
CA LYS A 45 42.64 17.97 -10.01
C LYS A 45 41.50 18.50 -10.91
N PRO A 46 41.42 18.09 -12.19
CA PRO A 46 40.30 18.45 -13.06
C PRO A 46 38.99 17.84 -12.55
N MET A 47 37.90 18.63 -12.59
CA MET A 47 36.55 18.15 -12.27
C MET A 47 35.82 17.73 -13.54
N PHE A 48 35.36 16.47 -13.60
CA PHE A 48 34.59 15.96 -14.73
C PHE A 48 33.12 15.77 -14.33
N PRO A 49 32.15 16.35 -15.08
CA PRO A 49 30.74 16.09 -14.83
C PRO A 49 30.39 14.64 -15.16
N VAL A 50 29.68 13.98 -14.26
CA VAL A 50 29.12 12.64 -14.46
C VAL A 50 27.66 12.79 -14.88
N PHE A 51 27.35 12.36 -16.10
CA PHE A 51 25.98 12.34 -16.61
C PHE A 51 25.34 10.99 -16.30
N LEU A 52 24.06 11.02 -15.93
CA LEU A 52 23.23 9.83 -15.73
C LEU A 52 22.19 9.78 -16.83
N LYS A 53 22.09 8.66 -17.55
CA LYS A 53 21.04 8.48 -18.56
C LYS A 53 19.73 8.15 -17.88
N THR A 54 18.72 8.97 -18.16
CA THR A 54 17.36 8.83 -17.62
C THR A 54 16.37 8.44 -18.72
N LYS A 55 15.18 7.96 -18.33
CA LYS A 55 14.11 7.57 -19.27
C LYS A 55 12.95 8.56 -19.26
N ILE A 56 12.48 8.94 -18.07
CA ILE A 56 11.35 9.86 -17.86
C ILE A 56 11.80 10.87 -16.80
N GLY A 57 11.94 12.14 -17.18
CA GLY A 57 12.50 13.17 -16.30
C GLY A 57 13.88 12.78 -15.76
N ALA A 58 14.05 12.85 -14.44
CA ALA A 58 15.29 12.45 -13.75
C ALA A 58 15.36 10.96 -13.36
N LEU A 59 14.38 10.13 -13.75
CA LEU A 59 14.37 8.72 -13.35
C LEU A 59 15.34 7.88 -14.20
N PRO A 60 16.33 7.22 -13.59
CA PRO A 60 17.17 6.25 -14.29
C PRO A 60 16.34 5.02 -14.69
N GLN A 61 16.85 4.23 -15.64
CA GLN A 61 16.18 2.98 -15.99
C GLN A 61 16.41 1.93 -14.90
N LEU A 62 15.30 1.53 -14.28
CA LEU A 62 15.21 0.51 -13.24
C LEU A 62 15.62 -0.89 -13.72
N GLY A 63 16.05 -1.74 -12.79
CA GLY A 63 16.42 -3.13 -13.01
C GLY A 63 17.77 -3.35 -13.69
N ARG A 64 18.63 -2.33 -13.77
CA ARG A 64 19.97 -2.43 -14.35
C ARG A 64 20.94 -1.42 -13.74
N THR A 65 22.23 -1.56 -14.05
CA THR A 65 23.25 -0.59 -13.64
C THR A 65 22.98 0.78 -14.27
N VAL A 66 23.35 1.82 -13.54
CA VAL A 66 23.22 3.20 -14.02
C VAL A 66 24.12 3.42 -15.24
N ASP A 67 23.59 4.09 -16.26
CA ASP A 67 24.30 4.34 -17.51
C ASP A 67 24.89 5.76 -17.47
N THR A 68 26.21 5.85 -17.61
CA THR A 68 26.96 7.09 -17.42
C THR A 68 27.93 7.37 -18.57
N ASN A 69 28.37 8.62 -18.70
CA ASN A 69 29.42 9.04 -19.63
C ASN A 69 30.83 8.53 -19.24
N LEU A 70 30.99 7.86 -18.09
CA LEU A 70 32.26 7.27 -17.66
C LEU A 70 32.69 6.07 -18.53
N LYS A 71 31.84 5.63 -19.47
CA LYS A 71 32.19 4.60 -20.46
C LYS A 71 33.21 5.06 -21.51
N VAL A 72 33.50 6.37 -21.58
CA VAL A 72 34.35 7.00 -22.61
C VAL A 72 35.85 7.00 -22.26
N PHE A 73 36.24 6.69 -21.02
CA PHE A 73 37.66 6.59 -20.63
C PHE A 73 38.32 5.36 -21.27
N ASP A 74 39.58 5.53 -21.69
CA ASP A 74 40.33 4.54 -22.47
C ASP A 74 40.46 3.20 -21.72
N ILE A 75 40.23 2.10 -22.42
CA ILE A 75 40.09 0.74 -21.84
C ILE A 75 41.45 0.02 -21.84
N SER A 76 42.51 0.73 -22.20
CA SER A 76 43.87 0.20 -22.36
C SER A 76 44.53 -0.14 -21.01
N GLU A 77 44.08 0.45 -19.89
CA GLU A 77 44.59 0.18 -18.55
C GLU A 77 43.61 -0.63 -17.66
N PRO A 78 44.00 -1.82 -17.16
CA PRO A 78 43.14 -2.65 -16.30
C PRO A 78 42.65 -1.94 -15.02
N VAL A 79 43.48 -1.07 -14.44
CA VAL A 79 43.16 -0.34 -13.20
C VAL A 79 42.01 0.65 -13.42
N GLU A 80 42.00 1.33 -14.55
CA GLU A 80 40.93 2.28 -14.90
C GLU A 80 39.59 1.58 -15.13
N TYR A 81 39.62 0.40 -15.75
CA TYR A 81 38.44 -0.46 -15.89
C TYR A 81 37.84 -0.84 -14.52
N PHE A 82 38.67 -1.26 -13.56
CA PHE A 82 38.19 -1.60 -12.21
C PHE A 82 37.61 -0.39 -11.49
N ASN A 83 38.28 0.76 -11.56
CA ASN A 83 37.78 2.00 -10.95
C ASN A 83 36.43 2.40 -11.56
N ARG A 84 36.25 2.28 -12.88
CA ARG A 84 34.97 2.54 -13.55
C ARG A 84 33.86 1.62 -13.07
N ASP A 85 34.13 0.32 -12.93
CA ASP A 85 33.12 -0.63 -12.46
C ASP A 85 32.72 -0.34 -11.02
N ILE A 86 33.69 -0.03 -10.15
CA ILE A 86 33.44 0.38 -8.76
C ILE A 86 32.56 1.64 -8.74
N ILE A 87 32.93 2.69 -9.47
CA ILE A 87 32.15 3.94 -9.52
C ILE A 87 30.74 3.68 -10.05
N THR A 88 30.60 2.89 -11.12
CA THR A 88 29.30 2.55 -11.70
C THR A 88 28.41 1.81 -10.70
N ARG A 89 28.98 0.87 -9.92
CA ARG A 89 28.26 0.15 -8.86
C ARG A 89 27.84 1.08 -7.73
N VAL A 90 28.72 1.96 -7.28
CA VAL A 90 28.41 2.97 -6.24
C VAL A 90 27.27 3.88 -6.72
N LEU A 91 27.37 4.42 -7.93
CA LEU A 91 26.30 5.25 -8.49
C LEU A 91 25.00 4.47 -8.68
N THR A 92 25.07 3.19 -9.06
CA THR A 92 23.88 2.32 -9.13
C THR A 92 23.23 2.14 -7.76
N GLN A 93 24.01 1.95 -6.70
CA GLN A 93 23.51 1.82 -5.33
C GLN A 93 22.89 3.11 -4.79
N VAL A 94 23.35 4.28 -5.27
CA VAL A 94 22.81 5.58 -4.90
C VAL A 94 21.53 5.91 -5.67
N PHE A 95 21.51 5.68 -6.99
CA PHE A 95 20.45 6.19 -7.85
C PHE A 95 19.41 5.13 -8.26
N THR A 96 19.83 3.94 -8.68
CA THR A 96 18.91 2.94 -9.22
C THR A 96 18.41 1.97 -8.16
N SER A 97 19.30 1.44 -7.31
CA SER A 97 18.93 0.41 -6.32
C SER A 97 17.86 0.84 -5.31
N PRO A 98 17.84 2.09 -4.79
CA PRO A 98 16.76 2.52 -3.90
C PRO A 98 15.42 2.62 -4.64
N LEU A 99 15.44 3.06 -5.91
CA LEU A 99 14.24 3.15 -6.74
C LEU A 99 13.72 1.76 -7.15
N ASP A 100 14.60 0.80 -7.40
CA ASP A 100 14.23 -0.60 -7.64
C ASP A 100 13.52 -1.20 -6.43
N LYS A 101 14.07 -0.96 -5.23
CA LYS A 101 13.44 -1.37 -3.97
C LYS A 101 12.08 -0.69 -3.76
N LEU A 102 11.98 0.61 -4.02
CA LEU A 102 10.73 1.36 -3.95
C LEU A 102 9.71 0.82 -4.95
N ASN A 103 10.10 0.57 -6.18
CA ASN A 103 9.23 0.01 -7.21
C ASN A 103 8.72 -1.39 -6.82
N ASN A 104 9.59 -2.24 -6.26
CA ASN A 104 9.18 -3.56 -5.76
C ASN A 104 8.20 -3.43 -4.57
N TYR A 105 8.45 -2.50 -3.65
CA TYR A 105 7.55 -2.20 -2.54
C TYR A 105 6.18 -1.71 -3.04
N LEU A 106 6.14 -0.79 -4.00
CA LEU A 106 4.91 -0.27 -4.61
C LEU A 106 4.16 -1.35 -5.40
N LYS A 107 4.86 -2.26 -6.09
CA LYS A 107 4.23 -3.42 -6.76
C LYS A 107 3.65 -4.44 -5.78
N ALA A 108 4.25 -4.58 -4.61
CA ALA A 108 3.72 -5.42 -3.53
C ALA A 108 2.57 -4.72 -2.77
N SER A 109 2.39 -3.41 -2.97
CA SER A 109 1.34 -2.62 -2.33
C SER A 109 0.01 -2.72 -3.08
N VAL A 110 -1.08 -2.51 -2.37
CA VAL A 110 -2.45 -2.52 -2.92
C VAL A 110 -3.20 -1.28 -2.44
N SER A 111 -4.14 -0.81 -3.26
CA SER A 111 -5.05 0.27 -2.90
C SER A 111 -6.48 -0.25 -3.04
N ILE A 112 -7.32 0.01 -2.05
CA ILE A 112 -8.73 -0.39 -2.01
C ILE A 112 -9.56 0.88 -1.84
N GLY A 113 -10.42 1.14 -2.82
CA GLY A 113 -11.32 2.28 -2.86
C GLY A 113 -12.57 2.09 -1.99
N PRO A 114 -13.42 3.14 -1.91
CA PRO A 114 -14.59 3.17 -1.04
C PRO A 114 -15.71 2.23 -1.53
N LEU A 115 -15.88 2.12 -2.85
CA LEU A 115 -16.90 1.30 -3.50
C LEU A 115 -16.28 0.00 -4.00
N ARG A 116 -16.59 -1.10 -3.32
CA ARG A 116 -16.06 -2.43 -3.66
C ARG A 116 -17.12 -3.26 -4.34
N ILE A 117 -16.74 -4.08 -5.32
CA ILE A 117 -17.65 -4.98 -6.02
C ILE A 117 -18.11 -6.10 -5.08
N ILE A 118 -19.32 -6.59 -5.33
CA ILE A 118 -19.87 -7.75 -4.64
C ILE A 118 -20.12 -8.82 -5.72
N PRO A 119 -19.33 -9.91 -5.75
CA PRO A 119 -19.51 -10.98 -6.72
C PRO A 119 -20.90 -11.60 -6.65
N ASP A 120 -21.45 -11.92 -7.81
CA ASP A 120 -22.67 -12.71 -7.96
C ASP A 120 -22.38 -14.09 -8.56
N SER A 121 -23.43 -14.83 -8.93
CA SER A 121 -23.30 -16.16 -9.53
C SER A 121 -22.63 -16.18 -10.91
N SER A 122 -22.51 -15.01 -11.57
CA SER A 122 -21.88 -14.87 -12.88
C SER A 122 -20.42 -14.41 -12.81
N PHE A 123 -19.92 -14.14 -11.61
CA PHE A 123 -18.53 -13.73 -11.41
C PHE A 123 -17.57 -14.82 -11.90
N THR A 124 -16.63 -14.41 -12.76
CA THR A 124 -15.57 -15.29 -13.28
C THR A 124 -14.22 -14.76 -12.81
N PRO A 125 -13.47 -15.50 -11.97
CA PRO A 125 -12.21 -15.01 -11.44
C PRO A 125 -11.17 -14.86 -12.55
N ASN A 126 -10.46 -13.74 -12.56
CA ASN A 126 -9.34 -13.54 -13.47
C ASN A 126 -8.14 -14.42 -13.03
N PRO A 127 -7.61 -15.31 -13.90
CA PRO A 127 -6.46 -16.15 -13.56
C PRO A 127 -5.17 -15.37 -13.28
N TYR A 128 -5.09 -14.11 -13.73
CA TYR A 128 -3.96 -13.22 -13.51
C TYR A 128 -4.42 -11.89 -12.90
N PRO A 129 -4.74 -11.86 -11.59
CA PRO A 129 -5.27 -10.66 -10.94
C PRO A 129 -4.29 -9.48 -11.06
N GLU A 130 -4.80 -8.37 -11.57
CA GLU A 130 -4.00 -7.17 -11.83
C GLU A 130 -4.01 -6.21 -10.64
N GLN A 131 -3.07 -5.26 -10.61
CA GLN A 131 -3.00 -4.29 -9.51
C GLN A 131 -4.20 -3.33 -9.49
N ASN A 132 -4.74 -3.00 -10.67
CA ASN A 132 -5.91 -2.13 -10.83
C ASN A 132 -7.17 -2.67 -10.13
N GLY A 133 -7.42 -3.98 -10.26
CA GLY A 133 -8.61 -4.61 -9.67
C GLY A 133 -8.58 -4.69 -8.14
N TRP A 134 -7.52 -4.24 -7.46
CA TRP A 134 -7.58 -4.06 -6.01
C TRP A 134 -8.43 -2.87 -5.60
N PHE A 135 -8.49 -1.82 -6.44
CA PHE A 135 -9.19 -0.59 -6.10
C PHE A 135 -10.69 -0.82 -5.93
N ASP A 136 -11.31 -1.61 -6.79
CA ASP A 136 -12.72 -2.00 -6.66
C ASP A 136 -12.90 -3.33 -5.92
N GLY A 137 -11.82 -3.95 -5.44
CA GLY A 137 -11.83 -5.22 -4.72
C GLY A 137 -11.98 -6.48 -5.59
N THR A 138 -12.09 -6.36 -6.93
CA THR A 138 -12.17 -7.51 -7.85
C THR A 138 -11.01 -8.48 -7.69
N SER A 139 -9.78 -7.98 -7.65
CA SER A 139 -8.58 -8.80 -7.52
C SER A 139 -8.42 -9.45 -6.14
N ALA A 140 -9.08 -8.91 -5.11
CA ALA A 140 -9.16 -9.59 -3.83
C ALA A 140 -10.01 -10.87 -3.97
N TRP A 141 -11.17 -10.76 -4.61
CA TRP A 141 -12.03 -11.92 -4.90
C TRP A 141 -11.35 -12.90 -5.85
N ASP A 142 -10.70 -12.44 -6.92
CA ASP A 142 -9.96 -13.30 -7.83
C ASP A 142 -8.91 -14.12 -7.08
N LYS A 143 -8.11 -13.48 -6.21
CA LYS A 143 -7.09 -14.18 -5.42
C LYS A 143 -7.69 -15.14 -4.42
N LEU A 144 -8.82 -14.81 -3.80
CA LEU A 144 -9.51 -15.73 -2.89
C LEU A 144 -10.03 -16.96 -3.65
N CYS A 145 -10.62 -16.78 -4.84
CA CYS A 145 -11.02 -17.88 -5.71
C CYS A 145 -9.83 -18.71 -6.18
N LEU A 146 -8.71 -18.09 -6.58
CA LEU A 146 -7.53 -18.81 -7.04
C LEU A 146 -6.77 -19.54 -5.92
N SER A 147 -6.89 -19.09 -4.67
CA SER A 147 -6.26 -19.76 -3.52
C SER A 147 -6.74 -21.21 -3.33
N GLN A 148 -7.89 -21.56 -3.93
CA GLN A 148 -8.41 -22.92 -4.03
C GLN A 148 -7.42 -23.92 -4.62
N GLN A 149 -6.59 -23.48 -5.57
CA GLN A 149 -5.70 -24.38 -6.31
C GLN A 149 -4.31 -24.51 -5.67
N ASN A 150 -3.89 -23.49 -4.92
CA ASN A 150 -2.49 -23.35 -4.50
C ASN A 150 -2.29 -23.17 -2.98
N ASP A 151 -3.27 -22.64 -2.24
CA ASP A 151 -3.10 -22.29 -0.82
C ASP A 151 -4.44 -22.29 -0.02
N SER A 152 -4.79 -23.44 0.56
CA SER A 152 -5.98 -23.59 1.42
C SER A 152 -5.93 -22.76 2.72
N ASP A 153 -4.77 -22.18 3.05
CA ASP A 153 -4.58 -21.42 4.28
C ASP A 153 -5.26 -20.04 4.21
N LEU A 154 -5.32 -19.42 3.02
CA LEU A 154 -5.95 -18.11 2.85
C LEU A 154 -7.45 -18.17 3.16
N ILE A 155 -8.20 -19.12 2.57
CA ILE A 155 -9.64 -19.25 2.82
C ILE A 155 -9.89 -19.50 4.30
N LYS A 156 -9.08 -20.32 4.97
CA LYS A 156 -9.21 -20.57 6.41
C LYS A 156 -8.99 -19.31 7.22
N LYS A 157 -7.95 -18.52 6.92
CA LYS A 157 -7.68 -17.24 7.59
C LYS A 157 -8.81 -16.24 7.39
N VAL A 158 -9.29 -16.10 6.16
CA VAL A 158 -10.41 -15.20 5.84
C VAL A 158 -11.69 -15.69 6.52
N SER A 159 -11.98 -16.98 6.46
CA SER A 159 -13.15 -17.60 7.13
C SER A 159 -13.11 -17.42 8.65
N ASP A 160 -11.95 -17.61 9.29
CA ASP A 160 -11.76 -17.33 10.72
C ASP A 160 -11.99 -15.85 11.05
N TRP A 161 -11.58 -14.92 10.18
CA TRP A 161 -11.91 -13.50 10.36
C TRP A 161 -13.42 -13.23 10.39
N PHE A 162 -14.19 -13.94 9.56
CA PHE A 162 -15.64 -13.82 9.52
C PHE A 162 -16.32 -14.50 10.71
N SER A 163 -15.93 -15.72 11.09
CA SER A 163 -16.69 -16.52 12.07
C SER A 163 -16.26 -16.36 13.52
N ASN A 164 -15.03 -15.91 13.78
CA ASN A 164 -14.48 -15.84 15.12
C ASN A 164 -15.16 -14.74 15.96
N ARG A 165 -15.50 -15.08 17.21
CA ARG A 165 -16.19 -14.21 18.17
C ARG A 165 -15.40 -12.97 18.55
N ASP A 166 -14.08 -13.06 18.52
CA ASP A 166 -13.19 -11.96 18.88
C ASP A 166 -12.84 -11.06 17.69
N LYS A 167 -13.32 -11.41 16.49
CA LYS A 167 -13.11 -10.68 15.23
C LYS A 167 -14.41 -10.05 14.74
N LEU A 168 -14.89 -10.40 13.54
CA LEU A 168 -16.15 -9.86 13.02
C LEU A 168 -17.37 -10.49 13.68
N ASN A 169 -17.23 -11.70 14.26
CA ASN A 169 -18.29 -12.46 14.90
C ASN A 169 -19.54 -12.54 14.01
N THR A 170 -19.32 -12.79 12.72
CA THR A 170 -20.40 -13.06 11.79
C THR A 170 -20.79 -14.51 11.96
N ASN A 171 -22.07 -14.82 11.84
CA ASN A 171 -22.51 -16.22 11.83
C ASN A 171 -22.21 -16.91 10.49
N TYR A 172 -21.17 -16.48 9.75
CA TYR A 172 -20.81 -16.99 8.44
C TYR A 172 -19.39 -17.54 8.41
N ASN A 173 -19.24 -18.70 7.78
CA ASN A 173 -17.99 -19.25 7.32
C ASN A 173 -17.88 -19.05 5.82
N ILE A 174 -16.65 -18.93 5.34
CA ILE A 174 -16.35 -18.84 3.91
C ILE A 174 -15.81 -20.19 3.45
N PHE A 175 -16.36 -20.66 2.32
CA PHE A 175 -16.01 -21.93 1.69
C PHE A 175 -15.67 -21.73 0.22
N SER A 176 -14.88 -22.64 -0.32
CA SER A 176 -14.67 -22.71 -1.76
C SER A 176 -15.54 -23.76 -2.41
N GLY A 177 -15.94 -23.52 -3.66
CA GLY A 177 -16.67 -24.51 -4.45
C GLY A 177 -15.88 -25.80 -4.70
N GLY A 178 -14.56 -25.74 -4.69
CA GLY A 178 -13.67 -26.89 -4.88
C GLY A 178 -13.65 -27.90 -3.72
N GLU A 179 -14.08 -27.51 -2.52
CA GLU A 179 -14.14 -28.40 -1.34
C GLU A 179 -15.32 -29.39 -1.39
N PHE A 180 -16.20 -29.28 -2.39
CA PHE A 180 -17.37 -30.14 -2.55
C PHE A 180 -17.10 -31.28 -3.53
N ASP A 181 -17.22 -32.52 -3.05
CA ASP A 181 -17.02 -33.73 -3.84
C ASP A 181 -18.11 -33.85 -4.93
N ILE A 182 -17.71 -33.77 -6.19
CA ILE A 182 -18.58 -33.72 -7.40
C ILE A 182 -19.50 -34.95 -7.52
N LYS A 183 -19.25 -36.02 -6.75
CA LYS A 183 -19.97 -37.28 -6.82
C LYS A 183 -21.41 -37.22 -6.30
N THR A 184 -21.77 -36.27 -5.43
CA THR A 184 -23.08 -36.26 -4.76
C THR A 184 -24.13 -35.37 -5.41
N SER A 185 -23.76 -34.47 -6.33
CA SER A 185 -24.73 -33.56 -6.97
C SER A 185 -24.20 -32.98 -8.30
N PRO A 186 -24.58 -33.55 -9.46
CA PRO A 186 -24.13 -33.11 -10.79
C PRO A 186 -24.55 -31.68 -11.19
N GLN A 187 -25.40 -31.03 -10.41
CA GLN A 187 -25.84 -29.64 -10.64
C GLN A 187 -24.78 -28.60 -10.22
N LEU A 188 -23.70 -29.01 -9.54
CA LEU A 188 -22.63 -28.13 -9.04
C LEU A 188 -21.51 -27.83 -10.06
N LEU A 189 -21.64 -28.22 -11.33
CA LEU A 189 -20.57 -28.14 -12.35
C LEU A 189 -20.10 -26.70 -12.68
N GLY A 190 -20.88 -25.66 -12.34
CA GLY A 190 -20.50 -24.24 -12.46
C GLY A 190 -20.02 -23.58 -11.16
N LEU A 191 -19.90 -24.34 -10.07
CA LEU A 191 -19.64 -23.79 -8.75
C LEU A 191 -18.16 -23.83 -8.35
N LYS A 192 -17.32 -24.48 -9.15
CA LYS A 192 -15.95 -24.87 -8.77
C LYS A 192 -15.03 -23.69 -8.51
N ASP A 193 -15.23 -22.56 -9.21
CA ASP A 193 -14.33 -21.39 -9.16
C ASP A 193 -14.90 -20.22 -8.33
N ASN A 194 -15.93 -20.48 -7.52
CA ASN A 194 -16.63 -19.46 -6.74
C ASN A 194 -16.40 -19.63 -5.23
N VAL A 195 -16.59 -18.52 -4.51
CA VAL A 195 -16.54 -18.45 -3.06
C VAL A 195 -17.95 -18.33 -2.51
N TYR A 196 -18.25 -19.08 -1.46
CA TYR A 196 -19.56 -19.14 -0.82
C TYR A 196 -19.48 -18.73 0.64
N PHE A 197 -20.52 -18.06 1.10
CA PHE A 197 -20.79 -17.84 2.50
C PHE A 197 -21.79 -18.88 2.98
N CYS A 198 -21.51 -19.51 4.10
CA CYS A 198 -22.39 -20.50 4.72
C CYS A 198 -22.64 -20.10 6.16
N LYS A 199 -23.91 -20.01 6.56
CA LYS A 199 -24.25 -19.67 7.93
C LYS A 199 -23.94 -20.86 8.85
N ILE A 200 -23.38 -20.63 10.03
CA ILE A 200 -22.95 -21.69 10.97
C ILE A 200 -24.09 -22.68 11.28
N ASP A 201 -25.33 -22.21 11.40
CA ASP A 201 -26.51 -23.03 11.72
C ASP A 201 -27.27 -23.56 10.49
N SER A 202 -26.71 -23.40 9.28
CA SER A 202 -27.37 -23.77 8.02
C SER A 202 -26.39 -24.49 7.09
N SER A 203 -26.93 -25.33 6.22
CA SER A 203 -26.17 -25.90 5.09
C SER A 203 -26.33 -25.08 3.81
N GLN A 204 -27.00 -23.93 3.88
CA GLN A 204 -27.24 -23.07 2.73
C GLN A 204 -25.97 -22.30 2.33
N MET A 205 -25.51 -22.56 1.11
CA MET A 205 -24.46 -21.80 0.46
C MET A 205 -25.05 -20.56 -0.21
N LEU A 206 -24.49 -19.41 0.11
CA LEU A 206 -24.90 -18.11 -0.41
C LEU A 206 -23.75 -17.50 -1.20
N PHE A 207 -24.07 -16.92 -2.35
CA PHE A 207 -23.14 -16.06 -3.06
C PHE A 207 -22.89 -14.76 -2.26
N PRO A 208 -21.77 -14.06 -2.48
CA PRO A 208 -21.49 -12.81 -1.78
C PRO A 208 -22.63 -11.78 -1.91
N ASN A 209 -23.26 -11.67 -3.07
CA ASN A 209 -24.42 -10.78 -3.28
C ASN A 209 -25.70 -11.17 -2.52
N GLN A 210 -25.75 -12.36 -1.92
CA GLN A 210 -26.87 -12.86 -1.11
C GLN A 210 -26.63 -12.67 0.39
N VAL A 211 -25.48 -12.11 0.78
CA VAL A 211 -25.12 -11.78 2.16
C VAL A 211 -25.25 -10.26 2.38
N GLY A 212 -25.39 -9.85 3.64
CA GLY A 212 -25.48 -8.43 3.99
C GLY A 212 -24.34 -7.61 3.39
N VAL A 213 -24.69 -6.52 2.69
CA VAL A 213 -23.77 -5.66 1.92
C VAL A 213 -22.52 -5.27 2.71
N GLY A 214 -22.68 -4.89 3.99
CA GLY A 214 -21.52 -4.51 4.81
C GLY A 214 -20.49 -5.63 4.98
N LEU A 215 -20.94 -6.88 5.13
CA LEU A 215 -20.03 -8.02 5.30
C LEU A 215 -19.18 -8.26 4.05
N THR A 216 -19.80 -8.17 2.87
CA THR A 216 -19.10 -8.40 1.61
C THR A 216 -18.23 -7.22 1.19
N GLN A 217 -18.61 -6.00 1.57
CA GLN A 217 -17.76 -4.81 1.40
C GLN A 217 -16.47 -4.90 2.24
N ILE A 218 -16.49 -5.53 3.43
CA ILE A 218 -15.28 -5.68 4.25
C ILE A 218 -14.35 -6.78 3.73
N ALA A 219 -14.86 -7.78 2.99
CA ALA A 219 -14.07 -8.93 2.57
C ALA A 219 -12.75 -8.58 1.86
N PRO A 220 -12.69 -7.64 0.89
CA PRO A 220 -11.43 -7.24 0.25
C PRO A 220 -10.35 -6.76 1.24
N LEU A 221 -10.73 -6.12 2.34
CA LEU A 221 -9.80 -5.59 3.35
C LEU A 221 -9.15 -6.73 4.10
N ILE A 222 -9.95 -7.72 4.51
CA ILE A 222 -9.46 -8.92 5.19
C ILE A 222 -8.57 -9.73 4.25
N ILE A 223 -8.98 -9.89 2.99
CA ILE A 223 -8.20 -10.62 2.00
C ILE A 223 -6.84 -9.93 1.79
N ALA A 224 -6.82 -8.61 1.59
CA ALA A 224 -5.58 -7.85 1.45
C ALA A 224 -4.68 -7.99 2.68
N ALA A 225 -5.24 -7.88 3.89
CA ALA A 225 -4.53 -8.03 5.16
C ALA A 225 -3.87 -9.39 5.35
N ASN A 226 -4.37 -10.44 4.69
CA ASN A 226 -3.80 -11.79 4.76
C ASN A 226 -2.85 -12.12 3.59
N ILE A 227 -2.89 -11.35 2.49
CA ILE A 227 -2.05 -11.58 1.30
C ILE A 227 -0.82 -10.67 1.28
N VAL A 228 -0.98 -9.39 1.62
CA VAL A 228 0.07 -8.38 1.44
C VAL A 228 1.01 -8.38 2.64
N GLN A 229 2.26 -8.79 2.41
CA GLN A 229 3.30 -8.88 3.44
C GLN A 229 4.44 -7.86 3.25
N ASP A 230 4.79 -7.53 2.00
CA ASP A 230 5.98 -6.74 1.68
C ASP A 230 5.69 -5.30 1.21
N GLY A 231 4.43 -4.88 1.24
CA GLY A 231 3.97 -3.58 0.74
C GLY A 231 3.04 -2.84 1.71
N LEU A 232 2.39 -1.80 1.18
CA LEU A 232 1.37 -1.00 1.83
C LEU A 232 -0.03 -1.46 1.40
N ILE A 233 -0.98 -1.44 2.34
CA ILE A 233 -2.41 -1.60 2.06
C ILE A 233 -3.06 -0.23 2.27
N ALA A 234 -3.30 0.49 1.18
CA ALA A 234 -4.03 1.75 1.19
C ALA A 234 -5.55 1.47 1.14
N ILE A 235 -6.34 2.10 2.00
CA ILE A 235 -7.78 1.87 2.12
C ILE A 235 -8.50 3.20 2.24
N GLU A 236 -9.46 3.44 1.35
CA GLU A 236 -10.34 4.61 1.38
C GLU A 236 -11.69 4.26 2.00
N GLN A 237 -12.12 5.03 3.00
CA GLN A 237 -13.43 4.96 3.65
C GLN A 237 -13.89 3.53 3.97
N PRO A 238 -13.11 2.74 4.74
CA PRO A 238 -13.46 1.36 5.05
C PRO A 238 -14.83 1.22 5.73
N GLU A 239 -15.30 2.29 6.40
CA GLU A 239 -16.59 2.39 7.08
C GLU A 239 -17.82 2.56 6.18
N LEU A 240 -17.64 2.83 4.89
CA LEU A 240 -18.75 3.10 3.99
C LEU A 240 -19.67 1.87 3.88
N HIS A 241 -20.98 2.08 4.04
CA HIS A 241 -22.03 1.05 3.98
C HIS A 241 -21.94 -0.09 5.01
N ILE A 242 -21.17 0.07 6.10
CA ILE A 242 -21.06 -0.93 7.16
C ILE A 242 -21.59 -0.43 8.50
N HIS A 243 -22.26 -1.32 9.23
CA HIS A 243 -22.82 -1.03 10.55
C HIS A 243 -21.69 -0.65 11.55
N PRO A 244 -21.91 0.28 12.51
CA PRO A 244 -20.91 0.70 13.49
C PRO A 244 -20.19 -0.44 14.23
N ALA A 245 -20.91 -1.52 14.57
CA ALA A 245 -20.31 -2.70 15.21
C ALA A 245 -19.21 -3.35 14.35
N LEU A 246 -19.39 -3.39 13.03
CA LEU A 246 -18.37 -3.92 12.10
C LEU A 246 -17.21 -2.95 11.93
N GLN A 247 -17.44 -1.64 12.04
CA GLN A 247 -16.36 -0.64 12.04
C GLN A 247 -15.39 -0.85 13.21
N LEU A 248 -15.90 -1.24 14.39
CA LEU A 248 -15.04 -1.64 15.50
C LEU A 248 -14.17 -2.85 15.15
N ALA A 249 -14.74 -3.87 14.50
CA ALA A 249 -13.96 -5.03 14.07
C ALA A 249 -12.91 -4.67 13.00
N VAL A 250 -13.18 -3.68 12.14
CA VAL A 250 -12.18 -3.13 11.21
C VAL A 250 -11.03 -2.44 11.97
N GLY A 251 -11.30 -1.73 13.07
CA GLY A 251 -10.23 -1.21 13.93
C GLY A 251 -9.34 -2.32 14.53
N ASP A 252 -9.93 -3.49 14.84
CA ASP A 252 -9.16 -4.66 15.25
C ASP A 252 -8.37 -5.28 14.09
N LEU A 253 -8.94 -5.28 12.86
CA LEU A 253 -8.21 -5.69 11.65
C LEU A 253 -6.90 -4.93 11.48
N PHE A 254 -6.84 -3.65 11.83
CA PHE A 254 -5.61 -2.85 11.68
C PHE A 254 -4.58 -3.07 12.79
N THR A 255 -4.96 -3.63 13.94
CA THR A 255 -4.10 -3.61 15.14
C THR A 255 -3.76 -5.00 15.69
N GLN A 256 -4.61 -5.99 15.46
CA GLN A 256 -4.54 -7.29 16.14
C GLN A 256 -3.64 -8.29 15.41
N TYR A 257 -2.34 -7.98 15.42
CA TYR A 257 -1.29 -8.84 14.88
C TYR A 257 -0.26 -9.22 15.95
N PRO A 258 0.29 -10.45 15.91
CA PRO A 258 1.41 -10.83 16.76
C PRO A 258 2.61 -9.86 16.64
N LEU A 259 3.44 -9.78 17.69
CA LEU A 259 4.63 -8.90 17.71
C LEU A 259 5.82 -9.49 16.95
N ASP A 260 5.86 -10.81 16.81
CA ASP A 260 6.93 -11.61 16.23
C ASP A 260 6.75 -11.88 14.73
N VAL A 261 5.57 -11.56 14.17
CA VAL A 261 5.30 -11.67 12.74
C VAL A 261 5.43 -10.32 12.05
N LYS A 262 5.78 -10.36 10.76
CA LYS A 262 5.74 -9.17 9.91
C LYS A 262 4.29 -8.66 9.84
N ARG A 263 4.09 -7.40 10.23
CA ARG A 263 2.77 -6.77 10.27
C ARG A 263 2.46 -6.11 8.92
N PRO A 264 1.22 -6.21 8.43
CA PRO A 264 0.80 -5.41 7.30
C PRO A 264 0.90 -3.92 7.64
N MET A 265 1.34 -3.12 6.68
CA MET A 265 1.34 -1.67 6.81
C MET A 265 0.06 -1.11 6.20
N PHE A 266 -0.72 -0.38 6.98
CA PHE A 266 -1.97 0.23 6.52
C PHE A 266 -1.82 1.74 6.35
N LEU A 267 -2.38 2.26 5.27
CA LEU A 267 -2.66 3.69 5.09
C LEU A 267 -4.17 3.84 4.92
N VAL A 268 -4.84 4.41 5.90
CA VAL A 268 -6.30 4.43 5.95
C VAL A 268 -6.81 5.85 5.94
N GLU A 269 -7.65 6.17 4.96
CA GLU A 269 -8.50 7.35 4.98
C GLU A 269 -9.83 6.97 5.61
N THR A 270 -10.24 7.65 6.69
CA THR A 270 -11.48 7.33 7.39
C THR A 270 -12.08 8.57 8.06
N HIS A 271 -13.41 8.61 8.08
CA HIS A 271 -14.23 9.52 8.86
C HIS A 271 -14.87 8.81 10.07
N SER A 272 -14.53 7.53 10.31
CA SER A 272 -15.14 6.74 11.38
C SER A 272 -14.53 7.04 12.74
N GLU A 273 -15.35 7.66 13.61
CA GLU A 273 -15.09 7.74 15.04
C GLU A 273 -14.90 6.34 15.65
N HIS A 274 -15.65 5.35 15.19
CA HIS A 274 -15.65 3.98 15.73
C HIS A 274 -14.31 3.26 15.51
N ILE A 275 -13.74 3.36 14.31
CA ILE A 275 -12.42 2.76 14.02
C ILE A 275 -11.37 3.34 14.95
N LEU A 276 -11.34 4.67 15.07
CA LEU A 276 -10.35 5.38 15.86
C LEU A 276 -10.50 5.10 17.37
N LEU A 277 -11.73 5.14 17.88
CA LEU A 277 -12.03 4.78 19.27
C LEU A 277 -11.66 3.33 19.58
N ARG A 278 -11.82 2.40 18.63
CA ARG A 278 -11.39 1.02 18.83
C ARG A 278 -9.88 0.94 19.00
N ILE A 279 -9.11 1.60 18.13
CA ILE A 279 -7.64 1.63 18.19
C ILE A 279 -7.18 2.21 19.53
N LEU A 280 -7.73 3.36 19.93
CA LEU A 280 -7.42 4.00 21.21
C LEU A 280 -7.77 3.10 22.41
N LYS A 281 -8.92 2.41 22.36
CA LYS A 281 -9.31 1.44 23.38
C LYS A 281 -8.29 0.29 23.49
N ARG A 282 -7.75 -0.23 22.39
CA ARG A 282 -6.73 -1.30 22.43
C ARG A 282 -5.42 -0.84 23.04
N ILE A 283 -5.03 0.42 22.80
CA ILE A 283 -3.87 1.01 23.45
C ILE A 283 -4.11 1.10 24.96
N ARG A 284 -5.25 1.65 25.39
CA ARG A 284 -5.60 1.73 26.82
C ARG A 284 -5.61 0.37 27.50
N GLN A 285 -6.29 -0.62 26.91
CA GLN A 285 -6.33 -1.98 27.45
C GLN A 285 -4.94 -2.63 27.54
N THR A 286 -4.03 -2.29 26.63
CA THR A 286 -2.63 -2.74 26.69
C THR A 286 -1.91 -2.11 27.88
N THR A 287 -2.09 -0.81 28.11
CA THR A 287 -1.45 -0.06 29.19
C THR A 287 -1.98 -0.47 30.57
N ASP A 288 -3.30 -0.64 30.69
CA ASP A 288 -3.97 -1.02 31.93
C ASP A 288 -3.84 -2.52 32.26
N ASN A 289 -3.22 -3.31 31.37
CA ASN A 289 -3.17 -4.78 31.43
C ASN A 289 -4.56 -5.44 31.48
N GLU A 290 -5.55 -4.85 30.81
CA GLU A 290 -6.93 -5.34 30.68
C GLU A 290 -7.22 -5.95 29.29
N LEU A 291 -6.17 -6.21 28.51
CA LEU A 291 -6.30 -6.76 27.18
C LEU A 291 -6.80 -8.22 27.25
N PRO A 292 -7.82 -8.62 26.46
CA PRO A 292 -8.23 -10.02 26.38
C PRO A 292 -7.07 -10.93 25.93
N GLU A 293 -7.02 -12.17 26.42
CA GLU A 293 -5.95 -13.12 26.10
C GLU A 293 -5.84 -13.43 24.59
N SER A 294 -6.93 -13.29 23.83
CA SER A 294 -6.96 -13.49 22.39
C SER A 294 -6.46 -12.30 21.57
N ASN A 295 -6.18 -11.16 22.21
CA ASN A 295 -5.76 -9.92 21.58
C ASN A 295 -4.25 -9.67 21.78
N TYR A 296 -3.67 -8.87 20.87
CA TYR A 296 -2.25 -8.51 20.90
C TYR A 296 -2.04 -7.08 21.38
N PRO A 297 -0.95 -6.81 22.13
CA PRO A 297 -0.67 -5.48 22.67
C PRO A 297 -0.45 -4.45 21.55
N VAL A 298 -1.06 -3.29 21.73
CA VAL A 298 -0.98 -2.15 20.79
C VAL A 298 -0.31 -0.98 21.50
N LYS A 299 0.74 -0.43 20.89
CA LYS A 299 1.49 0.71 21.41
C LYS A 299 1.16 1.97 20.61
N PRO A 300 1.20 3.18 21.22
CA PRO A 300 1.02 4.44 20.50
C PRO A 300 1.94 4.57 19.27
N ASP A 301 3.20 4.14 19.38
CA ASP A 301 4.21 4.22 18.30
C ASP A 301 3.84 3.41 17.04
N PHE A 302 2.88 2.49 17.12
CA PHE A 302 2.41 1.74 15.96
C PHE A 302 1.43 2.52 15.10
N ILE A 303 0.88 3.64 15.61
CA ILE A 303 -0.21 4.37 14.99
C ILE A 303 0.18 5.83 14.79
N SER A 304 -0.04 6.35 13.58
CA SER A 304 0.09 7.77 13.27
C SER A 304 -1.25 8.30 12.79
N VAL A 305 -1.78 9.31 13.48
CA VAL A 305 -3.04 9.96 13.11
C VAL A 305 -2.73 11.33 12.52
N ILE A 306 -3.14 11.53 11.26
CA ILE A 306 -3.01 12.80 10.54
C ILE A 306 -4.41 13.28 10.23
N VAL A 307 -4.68 14.53 10.59
CA VAL A 307 -5.99 15.14 10.45
C VAL A 307 -5.91 16.27 9.45
N PHE A 308 -6.86 16.27 8.54
CA PHE A 308 -7.06 17.27 7.51
C PHE A 308 -8.22 18.16 7.96
N GLU A 309 -7.97 19.44 8.19
CA GLU A 309 -8.97 20.41 8.61
C GLU A 309 -9.07 21.51 7.57
N ASP A 310 -10.30 21.92 7.23
CA ASP A 310 -10.51 23.14 6.44
C ASP A 310 -10.25 24.36 7.31
N ASN A 311 -9.48 25.29 6.77
CA ASN A 311 -9.20 26.59 7.34
C ASN A 311 -9.43 27.65 6.26
N ASN A 312 -10.68 28.12 6.18
CA ASN A 312 -11.12 29.19 5.27
C ASN A 312 -10.76 28.93 3.80
N GLY A 313 -11.01 27.70 3.30
CA GLY A 313 -10.73 27.32 1.92
C GLY A 313 -9.30 26.84 1.66
N SER A 314 -8.50 26.65 2.72
CA SER A 314 -7.20 25.98 2.67
C SER A 314 -7.18 24.76 3.59
N THR A 315 -6.66 23.63 3.10
CA THR A 315 -6.52 22.42 3.91
C THR A 315 -5.25 22.51 4.75
N VAL A 316 -5.41 22.50 6.08
CA VAL A 316 -4.30 22.40 7.02
C VAL A 316 -4.20 20.96 7.51
N THR A 317 -2.99 20.40 7.48
CA THR A 317 -2.72 19.07 8.01
C THR A 317 -2.04 19.18 9.37
N ARG A 318 -2.50 18.38 10.33
CA ARG A 318 -1.85 18.26 11.65
C ARG A 318 -1.74 16.82 12.07
N LYS A 319 -0.58 16.46 12.63
CA LYS A 319 -0.43 15.19 13.35
C LYS A 319 -1.07 15.32 14.73
N ILE A 320 -1.80 14.29 15.14
CA ILE A 320 -2.28 14.13 16.52
C ILE A 320 -1.47 13.04 17.18
N ASP A 321 -0.87 13.35 18.32
CA ASP A 321 -0.12 12.39 19.11
C ASP A 321 -1.05 11.66 20.08
N ILE A 322 -0.88 10.35 20.17
CA ILE A 322 -1.59 9.48 21.09
C ILE A 322 -0.78 9.39 22.39
N THR A 323 -1.46 9.43 23.54
CA THR A 323 -0.87 9.20 24.87
C THR A 323 -0.76 7.70 25.15
N ASP A 324 0.09 7.35 26.13
CA ASP A 324 0.23 5.95 26.57
C ASP A 324 -1.10 5.37 27.11
N ASP A 325 -2.00 6.20 27.62
CA ASP A 325 -3.32 5.79 28.14
C ASP A 325 -4.40 5.64 27.06
N GLY A 326 -4.03 5.74 25.78
CA GLY A 326 -4.96 5.61 24.66
C GLY A 326 -5.96 6.76 24.56
N ASP A 327 -5.47 8.00 24.67
CA ASP A 327 -6.21 9.22 24.36
C ASP A 327 -5.37 10.13 23.46
N PHE A 328 -5.93 11.23 22.97
CA PHE A 328 -5.17 12.23 22.23
C PHE A 328 -4.57 13.29 23.15
N LYS A 329 -3.31 13.65 22.89
CA LYS A 329 -2.66 14.80 23.55
C LYS A 329 -3.34 16.11 23.18
N GLN A 330 -3.77 16.23 21.93
CA GLN A 330 -4.47 17.39 21.40
C GLN A 330 -5.98 17.16 21.38
N LYS A 331 -6.77 18.23 21.21
CA LYS A 331 -8.21 18.10 21.03
C LYS A 331 -8.54 17.26 19.79
N TRP A 332 -9.61 16.49 19.92
CA TRP A 332 -10.22 15.76 18.83
C TRP A 332 -10.53 16.70 17.65
N PRO A 333 -10.44 16.22 16.41
CA PRO A 333 -10.79 16.98 15.23
C PRO A 333 -12.23 17.48 15.28
N LYS A 334 -12.47 18.67 14.72
CA LYS A 334 -13.83 19.15 14.49
C LYS A 334 -14.60 18.17 13.61
N GLY A 335 -15.90 18.03 13.83
CA GLY A 335 -16.76 17.10 13.07
C GLY A 335 -16.89 15.68 13.66
N PHE A 336 -15.88 15.14 14.37
CA PHE A 336 -15.96 13.77 14.91
C PHE A 336 -17.02 13.58 16.01
N PHE A 337 -17.24 14.58 16.87
CA PHE A 337 -18.24 14.53 17.97
C PHE A 337 -19.26 15.67 17.94
N GLU A 338 -19.02 16.69 17.12
CA GLU A 338 -19.84 17.90 17.12
C GLU A 338 -21.16 17.68 16.37
N GLU A 339 -21.16 16.92 15.27
CA GLU A 339 -22.38 16.54 14.54
C GLU A 339 -23.36 15.76 15.44
N ARG A 340 -22.84 14.82 16.23
CA ARG A 340 -23.63 14.01 17.16
C ARG A 340 -24.24 14.82 18.31
N ARG A 341 -23.57 15.89 18.74
CA ARG A 341 -24.09 16.79 19.77
C ARG A 341 -25.17 17.72 19.23
N GLY A 342 -25.12 18.11 17.96
CA GLY A 342 -26.16 18.92 17.32
C GLY A 342 -27.51 18.20 17.19
N GLU A 343 -27.54 16.87 17.15
CA GLU A 343 -28.78 16.08 17.09
C GLU A 343 -29.34 15.67 18.47
N LEU A 344 -28.53 15.79 19.53
CA LEU A 344 -28.92 15.41 20.90
C LEU A 344 -29.49 16.58 21.73
N PHE A 345 -29.57 17.79 21.17
CA PHE A 345 -30.06 19.00 21.84
C PHE A 345 -31.01 19.82 20.98
#